data_AF-A0A6C0EES4-F1
#
_entry.id   AF-A0A6C0EES4-F1
#
_cell.length_a   1.000
_cell.length_b   1.000
_cell.length_c   1.000
_cell.angle_alpha   90.00
_cell.angle_beta   90.00
_cell.angle_gamma   90.00
#
_symmetry.space_group_name_H-M   'P 1'
#
loop_
_entity.id
_entity.type
_entity.pdbx_description
1 polymer ?
#
loop_
_entity_poly.entity_id
_entity_poly.type
_entity_poly.pdbx_seq_one_letter_code
_entity_poly.pdbx_strand_id
1 'polypeptide(L)'
;MDNIKLNWYNEFNNNLNLSKYNNIDDYINKLKNQNNNKNIENKISLIEQDYFNKIDHIHDLYNNSNNIKILKTKNSLIILQKELEIIKILTKYTLQNKTLDYDFFKLCLTLLLDLSETLKKRLGQKDIIHDNIKKKNKYFEDNKINESNLNDLNLLNTNKNDDDINGNINDDIIDDINNNTIARCSYKFCSYKEKCSYNYNLKSKNLCYQDHYVHNMVSADLKILLKYIDDKYNNSKIILHTKEILKTINTLSFVISHMECELKSKCLYQPENEWESFHIVKNK
;
A
#
# COMPACT_ATOMS: atom_id res chain seq x y z
N MET A 1 -27.09 16.52 -53.27
CA MET A 1 -26.77 17.95 -53.11
C MET A 1 -25.32 18.00 -52.66
N ASP A 2 -24.41 17.49 -53.50
CA ASP A 2 -23.10 16.96 -53.09
C ASP A 2 -21.96 17.49 -53.97
N ASN A 3 -21.94 18.80 -54.25
CA ASN A 3 -20.93 19.39 -55.13
C ASN A 3 -20.19 20.61 -54.55
N ILE A 4 -20.29 20.86 -53.24
CA ILE A 4 -19.67 22.06 -52.62
C ILE A 4 -18.40 21.71 -51.81
N LYS A 5 -18.21 20.47 -51.36
CA LYS A 5 -17.04 20.09 -50.53
C LYS A 5 -15.74 19.82 -51.32
N LEU A 6 -15.81 19.62 -52.63
CA LEU A 6 -14.62 19.31 -53.44
C LEU A 6 -13.89 20.56 -53.95
N ASN A 7 -14.50 21.74 -53.85
CA ASN A 7 -13.95 22.95 -54.45
C ASN A 7 -12.83 23.59 -53.59
N TRP A 8 -12.99 23.58 -52.25
CA TRP A 8 -11.97 24.16 -51.37
C TRP A 8 -10.64 23.41 -51.42
N TYR A 9 -10.66 22.07 -51.44
CA TYR A 9 -9.42 21.28 -51.51
C TYR A 9 -8.67 21.52 -52.82
N ASN A 10 -9.39 21.62 -53.94
CA ASN A 10 -8.80 21.87 -55.25
C ASN A 10 -8.32 23.32 -55.40
N GLU A 11 -9.04 24.32 -54.87
CA GLU A 11 -8.58 25.71 -54.80
C GLU A 11 -7.37 25.87 -53.86
N PHE A 12 -7.33 25.15 -52.75
CA PHE A 12 -6.22 25.17 -51.80
C PHE A 12 -4.96 24.50 -52.40
N ASN A 13 -5.12 23.37 -53.08
CA ASN A 13 -4.02 22.67 -53.78
C ASN A 13 -3.49 23.43 -54.99
N ASN A 14 -4.32 24.21 -55.70
CA ASN A 14 -3.85 25.00 -56.84
C ASN A 14 -3.14 26.29 -56.40
N ASN A 15 -3.50 26.86 -55.24
CA ASN A 15 -2.86 28.07 -54.70
C ASN A 15 -1.51 27.79 -54.01
N LEU A 16 -1.32 26.60 -53.46
CA LEU A 16 -0.02 26.13 -52.99
C LEU A 16 0.57 25.25 -54.08
N ASN A 17 1.57 25.74 -54.82
CA ASN A 17 2.38 24.95 -55.75
C ASN A 17 3.04 23.73 -55.03
N LEU A 18 2.27 22.69 -54.74
CA LEU A 18 2.66 21.51 -53.96
C LEU A 18 3.51 20.53 -54.77
N SER A 19 3.54 20.70 -56.10
CA SER A 19 4.53 20.07 -56.98
C SER A 19 5.98 20.44 -56.64
N LYS A 20 6.20 21.50 -55.84
CA LYS A 20 7.53 21.90 -55.32
C LYS A 20 7.93 21.18 -54.03
N TYR A 21 7.02 20.44 -53.38
CA TYR A 21 7.28 19.77 -52.12
C TYR A 21 7.20 18.24 -52.27
N ASN A 22 8.15 17.68 -53.02
CA ASN A 22 8.43 16.24 -53.09
C ASN A 22 8.70 15.58 -51.71
N ASN A 23 8.78 16.38 -50.64
CA ASN A 23 9.04 15.93 -49.28
C ASN A 23 7.78 15.69 -48.44
N ILE A 24 6.57 16.00 -48.90
CA ILE A 24 5.36 15.78 -48.09
C ILE A 24 5.03 14.29 -48.00
N ASP A 25 5.09 13.57 -49.11
CA ASP A 25 4.90 12.11 -49.12
C ASP A 25 6.00 11.39 -48.33
N ASP A 26 7.24 11.89 -48.41
CA ASP A 26 8.35 11.41 -47.57
C ASP A 26 8.14 11.72 -46.08
N TYR A 27 7.53 12.85 -45.73
CA TYR A 27 7.20 13.19 -44.35
C TYR A 27 6.05 12.33 -43.83
N ILE A 28 5.02 12.11 -44.63
CA ILE A 28 3.90 11.21 -44.32
C ILE A 28 4.40 9.76 -44.19
N ASN A 29 5.31 9.32 -45.05
CA ASN A 29 5.94 8.00 -44.96
C ASN A 29 6.87 7.89 -43.74
N LYS A 30 7.60 8.95 -43.38
CA LYS A 30 8.36 9.00 -42.12
C LYS A 30 7.46 8.92 -40.89
N LEU A 31 6.30 9.57 -40.90
CA LEU A 31 5.31 9.48 -39.82
C LEU A 31 4.64 8.10 -39.75
N LYS A 32 4.32 7.47 -40.89
CA LYS A 32 3.81 6.09 -40.95
C LYS A 32 4.85 5.05 -40.52
N ASN A 33 6.13 5.29 -40.81
CA ASN A 33 7.24 4.41 -40.42
C ASN A 33 7.79 4.70 -39.01
N GLN A 34 7.34 5.77 -38.34
CA GLN A 34 7.54 5.97 -36.90
C GLN A 34 6.66 4.98 -36.14
N ASN A 35 7.16 3.75 -36.05
CA ASN A 35 6.67 2.59 -35.32
C ASN A 35 6.65 2.80 -33.79
N ASN A 36 6.24 3.97 -33.31
CA ASN A 36 6.17 4.30 -31.90
C ASN A 36 5.16 3.43 -31.17
N ASN A 37 4.06 3.02 -31.82
CA ASN A 37 3.06 2.15 -31.21
C ASN A 37 3.61 0.75 -30.89
N LYS A 38 4.35 0.13 -31.82
CA LYS A 38 4.97 -1.19 -31.62
C LYS A 38 6.04 -1.17 -30.51
N ASN A 39 6.76 -0.06 -30.38
CA ASN A 39 7.75 0.15 -29.31
C ASN A 39 7.07 0.37 -27.94
N ILE A 40 5.96 1.11 -27.90
CA ILE A 40 5.17 1.33 -26.68
C ILE A 40 4.49 0.03 -26.23
N GLU A 41 3.86 -0.72 -27.14
CA GLU A 41 3.24 -2.01 -26.85
C GLU A 41 4.26 -3.02 -26.29
N ASN A 42 5.45 -3.10 -26.89
CA ASN A 42 6.53 -3.94 -26.37
C ASN A 42 6.97 -3.50 -24.96
N LYS A 43 7.07 -2.19 -24.69
CA LYS A 43 7.39 -1.68 -23.35
C LYS A 43 6.29 -1.99 -22.33
N ILE A 44 5.02 -1.87 -22.72
CA ILE A 44 3.88 -2.22 -21.86
C ILE A 44 3.93 -3.71 -21.52
N SER A 45 4.11 -4.58 -22.53
CA SER A 45 4.20 -6.02 -22.35
C SER A 45 5.35 -6.40 -21.41
N LEU A 46 6.52 -5.78 -21.55
CA LEU A 46 7.65 -5.98 -20.65
C LEU A 46 7.34 -5.57 -19.21
N ILE A 47 6.64 -4.44 -19.01
CA ILE A 47 6.24 -3.95 -17.67
C ILE A 47 5.20 -4.88 -17.03
N GLU A 48 4.28 -5.42 -17.81
CA GLU A 48 3.30 -6.39 -17.34
C GLU A 48 3.99 -7.71 -16.95
N GLN A 49 4.91 -8.20 -17.78
CA GLN A 49 5.68 -9.40 -17.48
C GLN A 49 6.54 -9.23 -16.22
N ASP A 50 7.24 -8.12 -16.06
CA ASP A 50 8.00 -7.80 -14.84
C ASP A 50 7.10 -7.78 -13.59
N TYR A 51 5.88 -7.27 -13.73
CA TYR A 51 4.91 -7.26 -12.63
C TYR A 51 4.43 -8.65 -12.24
N PHE A 52 4.10 -9.51 -13.21
CA PHE A 52 3.71 -10.89 -12.91
C PHE A 52 4.87 -11.69 -12.30
N ASN A 53 6.08 -11.55 -12.83
CA ASN A 53 7.28 -12.17 -12.25
C ASN A 53 7.49 -11.77 -10.78
N LYS A 54 7.19 -10.51 -10.43
CA LYS A 54 7.27 -10.01 -9.06
C LYS A 54 6.20 -10.60 -8.14
N ILE A 55 4.99 -10.85 -8.65
CA ILE A 55 3.93 -11.55 -7.92
C ILE A 55 4.36 -12.99 -7.64
N ASP A 56 4.86 -13.69 -8.65
CA ASP A 56 5.32 -15.09 -8.50
C ASP A 56 6.46 -15.18 -7.48
N HIS A 57 7.42 -14.26 -7.56
CA HIS A 57 8.50 -14.17 -6.58
C HIS A 57 8.00 -13.93 -5.15
N ILE A 58 6.91 -13.17 -4.95
CA ILE A 58 6.30 -12.99 -3.63
C ILE A 58 5.72 -14.31 -3.10
N HIS A 59 5.02 -15.07 -3.96
CA HIS A 59 4.52 -16.38 -3.59
C HIS A 59 5.66 -17.34 -3.20
N ASP A 60 6.72 -17.40 -4.00
CA ASP A 60 7.89 -18.24 -3.73
C ASP A 60 8.58 -17.88 -2.42
N LEU A 61 8.68 -16.58 -2.14
CA LEU A 61 9.29 -16.08 -0.90
C LEU A 61 8.50 -16.51 0.33
N TYR A 62 7.17 -16.47 0.27
CA TYR A 62 6.32 -16.89 1.39
C TYR A 62 6.30 -18.41 1.58
N ASN A 63 6.16 -19.16 0.48
CA ASN A 63 6.07 -20.61 0.51
C ASN A 63 7.37 -21.27 0.99
N ASN A 64 8.51 -20.63 0.75
CA ASN A 64 9.80 -21.11 1.23
C ASN A 64 10.18 -20.46 2.56
N SER A 65 9.79 -21.10 3.67
CA SER A 65 10.07 -20.62 5.03
C SER A 65 11.55 -20.32 5.32
N ASN A 66 12.49 -20.96 4.60
CA ASN A 66 13.92 -20.67 4.74
C ASN A 66 14.31 -19.33 4.13
N ASN A 67 13.68 -18.92 3.03
CA ASN A 67 13.98 -17.64 2.37
C ASN A 67 13.63 -16.45 3.28
N ILE A 68 12.48 -16.51 3.96
CA ILE A 68 12.09 -15.50 4.94
C ILE A 68 13.08 -15.46 6.11
N LYS A 69 13.48 -16.62 6.64
CA LYS A 69 14.46 -16.67 7.74
C LYS A 69 15.80 -16.03 7.32
N ILE A 70 16.30 -16.36 6.13
CA ILE A 70 17.53 -15.76 5.57
C ILE A 70 17.36 -14.26 5.35
N LEU A 71 16.20 -13.81 4.87
CA LEU A 71 15.92 -12.39 4.70
C LEU A 71 15.96 -11.64 6.04
N LYS A 72 15.39 -12.23 7.09
CA LYS A 72 15.36 -11.66 8.44
C LYS A 72 16.73 -11.57 9.12
N THR A 73 17.75 -12.27 8.62
CA THR A 73 19.13 -12.12 9.11
C THR A 73 19.89 -11.00 8.42
N LYS A 74 19.37 -10.43 7.32
CA LYS A 74 20.02 -9.32 6.61
C LYS A 74 19.90 -8.00 7.38
N ASN A 75 20.67 -6.99 6.99
CA ASN A 75 20.57 -5.66 7.59
C ASN A 75 19.18 -5.04 7.37
N SER A 76 18.85 -4.07 8.22
CA SER A 76 17.52 -3.46 8.29
C SER A 76 17.13 -2.71 7.00
N LEU A 77 18.11 -2.15 6.27
CA LEU A 77 17.85 -1.52 4.98
C LEU A 77 17.35 -2.53 3.94
N ILE A 78 17.96 -3.72 3.86
CA ILE A 78 17.52 -4.76 2.92
C ILE A 78 16.11 -5.25 3.24
N ILE A 79 15.80 -5.44 4.52
CA ILE A 79 14.44 -5.83 4.95
C ILE A 79 13.43 -4.75 4.55
N LEU A 80 13.75 -3.48 4.81
CA LEU A 80 12.89 -2.34 4.52
C LEU A 80 12.70 -2.11 3.01
N GLN A 81 13.74 -2.37 2.21
CA GLN A 81 13.64 -2.40 0.74
C GLN A 81 12.69 -3.49 0.27
N LYS A 82 12.69 -4.66 0.92
CA LYS A 82 11.75 -5.73 0.59
C LYS A 82 10.31 -5.37 0.99
N GLU A 83 10.11 -4.73 2.14
CA GLU A 83 8.80 -4.18 2.50
C GLU A 83 8.31 -3.18 1.44
N LEU A 84 9.18 -2.28 0.98
CA LEU A 84 8.86 -1.30 -0.04
C LEU A 84 8.49 -1.95 -1.38
N GLU A 85 9.17 -3.03 -1.77
CA GLU A 85 8.85 -3.80 -2.97
C GLU A 85 7.45 -4.42 -2.87
N ILE A 86 7.17 -5.13 -1.76
CA ILE A 86 5.90 -5.82 -1.54
C ILE A 86 4.74 -4.81 -1.50
N ILE A 87 4.87 -3.71 -0.74
CA ILE A 87 3.79 -2.72 -0.64
C ILE A 87 3.54 -1.99 -1.95
N LYS A 88 4.56 -1.77 -2.80
CA LYS A 88 4.38 -1.20 -4.15
C LYS A 88 3.61 -2.14 -5.07
N ILE A 89 3.93 -3.43 -5.04
CA ILE A 89 3.21 -4.46 -5.79
C ILE A 89 1.76 -4.51 -5.30
N LEU A 90 1.54 -4.56 -3.98
CA LEU A 90 0.21 -4.57 -3.39
C LEU A 90 -0.59 -3.30 -3.74
N THR A 91 0.04 -2.13 -3.70
CA THR A 91 -0.59 -0.85 -4.10
C THR A 91 -1.03 -0.91 -5.57
N LYS A 92 -0.13 -1.32 -6.48
CA LYS A 92 -0.48 -1.47 -7.90
C LYS A 92 -1.60 -2.49 -8.10
N TYR A 93 -1.53 -3.63 -7.41
CA TYR A 93 -2.55 -4.66 -7.44
C TYR A 93 -3.93 -4.12 -7.03
N THR A 94 -4.00 -3.36 -5.94
CA THR A 94 -5.26 -2.76 -5.47
C THR A 94 -5.82 -1.71 -6.43
N LEU A 95 -4.96 -0.95 -7.12
CA LEU A 95 -5.40 0.08 -8.06
C LEU A 95 -5.93 -0.50 -9.36
N GLN A 96 -5.37 -1.61 -9.83
CA GLN A 96 -5.70 -2.20 -11.13
C GLN A 96 -6.93 -3.12 -11.07
N ASN A 97 -7.21 -3.72 -9.91
CA ASN A 97 -8.22 -4.76 -9.78
C ASN A 97 -9.45 -4.27 -9.00
N LYS A 98 -10.65 -4.50 -9.56
CA LYS A 98 -11.93 -4.19 -8.88
C LYS A 98 -12.23 -5.14 -7.72
N THR A 99 -11.78 -6.38 -7.87
CA THR A 99 -11.88 -7.45 -6.88
C THR A 99 -10.48 -7.97 -6.60
N LEU A 100 -10.16 -8.20 -5.34
CA LEU A 100 -8.84 -8.66 -4.93
C LEU A 100 -8.93 -10.12 -4.51
N ASP A 101 -7.94 -10.91 -4.93
CA ASP A 101 -7.76 -12.28 -4.45
C ASP A 101 -7.42 -12.26 -2.96
N TYR A 102 -8.21 -12.97 -2.16
CA TYR A 102 -8.07 -12.94 -0.71
C TYR A 102 -6.72 -13.52 -0.26
N ASP A 103 -6.32 -14.66 -0.81
CA ASP A 103 -5.13 -15.38 -0.35
C ASP A 103 -3.86 -14.60 -0.71
N PHE A 104 -3.76 -14.06 -1.92
CA PHE A 104 -2.65 -13.19 -2.32
C PHE A 104 -2.60 -11.90 -1.48
N PHE A 105 -3.74 -11.24 -1.28
CA PHE A 105 -3.79 -10.00 -0.50
C PHE A 105 -3.34 -10.25 0.95
N LYS A 106 -3.86 -11.31 1.57
CA LYS A 106 -3.49 -11.73 2.93
C LYS A 106 -2.01 -12.14 3.01
N LEU A 107 -1.48 -12.82 2.00
CA LEU A 107 -0.08 -13.21 1.93
C LEU A 107 0.84 -11.97 1.93
N CYS A 108 0.55 -10.97 1.09
CA CYS A 108 1.30 -9.71 1.08
C CYS A 108 1.28 -9.00 2.43
N LEU A 109 0.09 -8.89 3.06
CA LEU A 109 -0.04 -8.27 4.38
C LEU A 109 0.70 -9.04 5.48
N THR A 110 0.67 -10.37 5.42
CA THR A 110 1.36 -11.24 6.39
C THR A 110 2.88 -11.10 6.25
N LEU A 111 3.40 -11.06 5.03
CA LEU A 111 4.82 -10.80 4.78
C LEU A 111 5.24 -9.43 5.30
N LEU A 112 4.50 -8.38 4.95
CA LEU A 112 4.77 -7.02 5.45
C LEU A 112 4.78 -7.00 6.97
N LEU A 113 3.81 -7.64 7.61
CA LEU A 113 3.73 -7.67 9.07
C LEU A 113 4.95 -8.36 9.68
N ASP A 114 5.37 -9.49 9.11
CA ASP A 114 6.48 -10.29 9.63
C ASP A 114 7.84 -9.56 9.49
N LEU A 115 8.03 -8.81 8.41
CA LEU A 115 9.19 -7.94 8.21
C LEU A 115 9.16 -6.73 9.16
N SER A 116 8.01 -6.06 9.29
CA SER A 116 7.84 -4.91 10.18
C SER A 116 8.04 -5.29 11.64
N GLU A 117 7.53 -6.45 12.06
CA GLU A 117 7.74 -7.01 13.39
C GLU A 117 9.22 -7.32 13.66
N THR A 118 9.95 -7.78 12.65
CA THR A 118 11.40 -8.01 12.74
C THR A 118 12.13 -6.69 12.99
N LEU A 119 11.84 -5.65 12.22
CA LEU A 119 12.46 -4.33 12.38
C LEU A 119 12.05 -3.64 13.69
N LYS A 120 10.79 -3.80 14.10
CA LYS A 120 10.28 -3.32 15.40
C LYS A 120 11.08 -3.90 16.56
N LYS A 121 11.33 -5.22 16.54
CA LYS A 121 12.11 -5.92 17.57
C LYS A 121 13.56 -5.43 17.63
N ARG A 122 14.19 -5.20 16.48
CA ARG A 122 15.57 -4.67 16.41
C ARG A 122 15.71 -3.30 17.09
N LEU A 123 14.71 -2.45 16.92
CA LEU A 123 14.66 -1.13 17.55
C LEU A 123 14.14 -1.15 19.00
N GLY A 124 13.74 -2.31 19.53
CA GLY A 124 13.15 -2.42 20.87
C GLY A 124 11.84 -1.62 21.03
N GLN A 125 11.08 -1.44 19.95
CA GLN A 125 9.83 -0.67 19.99
C GLN A 125 8.70 -1.44 20.67
N LYS A 126 7.91 -0.73 21.49
CA LYS A 126 6.74 -1.29 22.18
C LYS A 126 5.57 -1.50 21.21
N ASP A 127 4.74 -2.48 21.52
CA ASP A 127 3.47 -2.70 20.84
C ASP A 127 2.51 -1.52 21.02
N ILE A 128 1.74 -1.24 19.96
CA ILE A 128 0.69 -0.23 19.95
C ILE A 128 -0.65 -0.96 19.96
N ILE A 129 -1.51 -0.60 20.91
CA ILE A 129 -2.88 -1.07 21.01
C ILE A 129 -3.78 0.14 20.77
N HIS A 130 -4.55 0.10 19.68
CA HIS A 130 -5.48 1.16 19.31
C HIS A 130 -6.63 1.28 20.32
N ASP A 131 -6.99 2.50 20.71
CA ASP A 131 -7.96 2.74 21.78
C ASP A 131 -9.38 2.26 21.43
N ASN A 132 -9.74 2.19 20.15
CA ASN A 132 -11.02 1.60 19.71
C ASN A 132 -11.10 0.10 20.01
N ILE A 133 -9.97 -0.62 19.92
CA ILE A 133 -9.89 -2.03 20.34
C ILE A 133 -9.99 -2.13 21.86
N LYS A 134 -9.38 -1.21 22.61
CA LYS A 134 -9.51 -1.19 24.08
C LYS A 134 -10.94 -0.92 24.53
N LYS A 135 -11.64 0.02 23.90
CA LYS A 135 -13.06 0.30 24.20
C LYS A 135 -13.95 -0.90 23.89
N LYS A 136 -13.74 -1.53 22.73
CA LYS A 136 -14.46 -2.74 22.32
C LYS A 136 -14.19 -3.91 23.29
N ASN A 137 -12.93 -4.17 23.62
CA ASN A 137 -12.55 -5.24 24.56
C ASN A 137 -13.10 -4.97 25.97
N LYS A 138 -13.02 -3.74 26.47
CA LYS A 138 -13.59 -3.34 27.75
C LYS A 138 -15.11 -3.54 27.77
N TYR A 139 -15.81 -3.20 26.70
CA TYR A 139 -17.24 -3.47 26.56
C TYR A 139 -17.55 -4.97 26.60
N PHE A 140 -16.75 -5.82 25.95
CA PHE A 140 -16.93 -7.27 26.01
C PHE A 140 -16.66 -7.85 27.40
N GLU A 141 -15.61 -7.38 28.08
CA GLU A 141 -15.27 -7.77 29.45
C GLU A 141 -16.38 -7.35 30.43
N ASP A 142 -16.83 -6.10 30.35
CA ASP A 142 -17.85 -5.54 31.24
C ASP A 142 -19.22 -6.23 31.05
N ASN A 143 -19.51 -6.76 29.84
CA ASN A 143 -20.78 -7.42 29.52
C ASN A 143 -20.74 -8.96 29.52
N LYS A 144 -19.58 -9.60 29.77
CA LYS A 144 -19.41 -11.08 29.71
C LYS A 144 -19.94 -11.72 28.41
N ILE A 145 -19.83 -11.02 27.29
CA ILE A 145 -20.30 -11.52 25.99
C ILE A 145 -19.14 -12.31 25.35
N ASN A 146 -19.33 -13.63 25.15
CA ASN A 146 -18.37 -14.46 24.43
C ASN A 146 -18.43 -14.16 22.91
N GLU A 147 -17.27 -14.10 22.25
CA GLU A 147 -17.14 -13.85 20.80
C GLU A 147 -17.98 -14.80 19.91
N SER A 148 -18.35 -15.98 20.42
CA SER A 148 -19.20 -16.95 19.73
C SER A 148 -20.64 -16.49 19.49
N ASN A 149 -21.16 -15.53 20.25
CA ASN A 149 -22.58 -15.13 20.17
C ASN A 149 -22.84 -13.96 19.20
N LEU A 150 -21.80 -13.40 18.58
CA LEU A 150 -21.95 -12.24 17.69
C LEU A 150 -22.35 -12.63 16.25
N ASN A 151 -21.97 -13.84 15.80
CA ASN A 151 -22.35 -14.35 14.48
C ASN A 151 -23.86 -14.63 14.37
N ASP A 152 -24.51 -14.99 15.48
CA ASP A 152 -25.96 -15.24 15.51
C ASP A 152 -26.77 -13.94 15.53
N LEU A 153 -26.20 -12.83 16.03
CA LEU A 153 -26.88 -11.52 16.04
C LEU A 153 -26.91 -10.87 14.65
N ASN A 154 -25.88 -11.08 13.84
CA ASN A 154 -25.81 -10.56 12.47
C ASN A 154 -26.77 -11.29 11.51
N LEU A 155 -27.17 -12.53 11.82
CA LEU A 155 -28.15 -13.29 11.03
C LEU A 155 -29.61 -12.96 11.38
N LEU A 156 -29.85 -12.40 12.57
CA LEU A 156 -31.19 -11.98 13.03
C LEU A 156 -31.61 -10.59 12.53
N ASN A 157 -30.66 -9.73 12.13
CA ASN A 157 -30.95 -8.36 11.68
C ASN A 157 -31.21 -8.22 10.17
N THR A 158 -31.13 -9.29 9.39
CA THR A 158 -31.55 -9.28 7.98
C THR A 158 -33.03 -9.63 7.77
N ASN A 159 -33.77 -9.96 8.84
CA ASN A 159 -35.19 -10.35 8.76
C ASN A 159 -36.12 -9.58 9.70
N LYS A 160 -35.74 -8.38 10.15
CA LYS A 160 -36.70 -7.50 10.85
C LYS A 160 -37.41 -6.61 9.84
N ASN A 161 -38.56 -7.10 9.40
CA ASN A 161 -39.63 -6.24 8.93
C ASN A 161 -40.01 -5.26 10.03
N ASP A 162 -40.37 -4.07 9.59
CA ASP A 162 -40.98 -3.00 10.38
C ASP A 162 -42.02 -3.58 11.36
N ASP A 163 -41.82 -3.32 12.64
CA ASP A 163 -42.83 -2.98 13.66
C ASP A 163 -42.31 -3.29 15.08
N ASP A 164 -42.16 -2.21 15.85
CA ASP A 164 -42.22 -2.12 17.31
C ASP A 164 -41.42 -3.11 18.18
N ILE A 165 -40.15 -2.78 18.47
CA ILE A 165 -39.56 -2.99 19.81
C ILE A 165 -38.65 -1.80 20.17
N ASN A 166 -39.18 -0.90 20.99
CA ASN A 166 -38.44 0.10 21.74
C ASN A 166 -37.48 -0.58 22.74
N GLY A 167 -36.21 -0.64 22.38
CA GLY A 167 -35.10 -0.85 23.31
C GLY A 167 -33.98 0.10 22.91
N ASN A 168 -33.72 1.12 23.73
CA ASN A 168 -32.62 2.07 23.56
C ASN A 168 -31.29 1.33 23.42
N ILE A 169 -30.91 1.03 22.19
CA ILE A 169 -29.52 0.80 21.80
C ILE A 169 -29.06 2.19 21.38
N ASN A 170 -28.16 2.80 22.18
CA ASN A 170 -27.60 4.12 21.89
C ASN A 170 -27.19 4.20 20.42
N ASP A 171 -27.66 5.21 19.69
CA ASP A 171 -27.32 5.43 18.29
C ASP A 171 -25.80 5.52 18.07
N ASP A 172 -25.04 5.96 19.09
CA ASP A 172 -23.57 5.97 19.10
C ASP A 172 -22.93 4.57 19.02
N ILE A 173 -23.61 3.51 19.46
CA ILE A 173 -23.13 2.11 19.38
C ILE A 173 -23.41 1.52 17.99
N ILE A 174 -24.49 1.95 17.33
CA ILE A 174 -24.91 1.44 16.02
C ILE A 174 -23.99 1.98 14.92
N ASP A 175 -23.55 3.24 15.02
CA ASP A 175 -22.56 3.81 14.09
C ASP A 175 -21.17 3.18 14.24
N ASP A 176 -20.78 2.76 15.44
CA ASP A 176 -19.51 2.06 15.70
C ASP A 176 -19.52 0.59 15.23
N ILE A 177 -20.69 -0.06 15.15
CA ILE A 177 -20.85 -1.43 14.62
C ILE A 177 -20.91 -1.41 13.09
N ASN A 178 -21.47 -0.35 12.49
CA ASN A 178 -21.57 -0.17 11.04
C ASN A 178 -20.36 0.52 10.40
N ASN A 179 -19.38 0.96 11.18
CA ASN A 179 -18.27 1.72 10.66
C ASN A 179 -17.34 0.84 9.81
N ASN A 180 -17.50 0.91 8.49
CA ASN A 180 -16.59 0.39 7.47
C ASN A 180 -15.19 1.03 7.51
N THR A 181 -14.84 1.75 8.57
CA THR A 181 -13.60 2.51 8.71
C THR A 181 -12.50 1.65 9.32
N ILE A 182 -11.33 1.68 8.69
CA ILE A 182 -10.15 0.97 9.19
C ILE A 182 -9.35 1.95 10.05
N ALA A 183 -9.25 1.65 11.35
CA ALA A 183 -8.44 2.43 12.28
C ALA A 183 -6.96 2.41 11.83
N ARG A 184 -6.30 3.57 11.89
CA ARG A 184 -4.92 3.77 11.44
C ARG A 184 -4.17 4.70 12.38
N CYS A 185 -2.89 4.47 12.51
CA CYS A 185 -1.98 5.34 13.25
C CYS A 185 -1.82 6.71 12.54
N SER A 186 -1.54 7.74 13.33
CA SER A 186 -1.19 9.07 12.83
C SER A 186 0.32 9.23 12.77
N TYR A 187 0.88 9.28 11.56
CA TYR A 187 2.32 9.32 11.33
C TYR A 187 2.86 10.76 11.31
N LYS A 188 3.88 11.07 12.12
CA LYS A 188 4.51 12.40 12.15
C LYS A 188 6.03 12.32 12.06
N PHE A 189 6.49 12.17 10.82
CA PHE A 189 7.92 12.03 10.53
C PHE A 189 8.73 13.31 10.79
N CYS A 190 10.00 13.10 11.09
CA CYS A 190 10.97 14.17 11.25
C CYS A 190 11.21 14.90 9.93
N SER A 191 11.06 16.22 9.94
CA SER A 191 11.31 17.05 8.75
C SER A 191 12.79 17.05 8.33
N TYR A 192 13.69 16.83 9.29
CA TYR A 192 15.14 16.79 9.05
C TYR A 192 15.64 15.43 8.55
N LYS A 193 14.83 14.36 8.63
CA LYS A 193 15.13 13.02 8.09
C LYS A 193 16.54 12.56 8.44
N GLU A 194 17.35 12.17 7.45
CA GLU A 194 18.73 11.74 7.58
C GLU A 194 19.63 12.84 8.17
N LYS A 195 19.26 14.11 8.09
CA LYS A 195 20.05 15.22 8.64
C LYS A 195 19.72 15.52 10.11
N CYS A 196 18.81 14.78 10.72
CA CYS A 196 18.41 14.99 12.11
C CYS A 196 19.56 14.73 13.08
N SER A 197 20.17 15.81 13.58
CA SER A 197 21.22 15.73 14.61
C SER A 197 20.70 15.13 15.92
N TYR A 198 19.44 15.34 16.27
CA TYR A 198 18.88 14.81 17.51
C TYR A 198 18.81 13.28 17.53
N ASN A 199 18.46 12.65 16.41
CA ASN A 199 18.46 11.19 16.29
C ASN A 199 19.86 10.62 16.06
N TYR A 200 20.62 11.18 15.10
CA TYR A 200 21.86 10.56 14.61
C TYR A 200 23.14 11.02 15.31
N ASN A 201 23.14 12.14 16.04
CA ASN A 201 24.33 12.57 16.78
C ASN A 201 24.34 11.93 18.17
N LEU A 202 25.11 10.85 18.36
CA LEU A 202 25.25 10.16 19.64
C LEU A 202 25.79 11.06 20.77
N LYS A 203 26.49 12.15 20.45
CA LYS A 203 27.00 13.10 21.45
C LYS A 203 25.91 14.00 22.02
N SER A 204 24.79 14.16 21.30
CA SER A 204 23.67 14.98 21.76
C SER A 204 22.85 14.24 22.83
N LYS A 205 22.69 14.87 23.99
CA LYS A 205 21.77 14.42 25.05
C LYS A 205 20.30 14.61 24.68
N ASN A 206 20.02 15.50 23.72
CA ASN A 206 18.67 15.82 23.29
C ASN A 206 18.14 14.77 22.31
N LEU A 207 16.86 14.44 22.45
CA LEU A 207 16.12 13.45 21.64
C LEU A 207 15.31 14.14 20.54
N CYS A 208 15.10 13.46 19.42
CA CYS A 208 14.14 13.91 18.43
C CYS A 208 12.73 13.61 18.95
N TYR A 209 11.83 14.58 18.88
CA TYR A 209 10.42 14.40 19.27
C TYR A 209 9.54 13.92 18.12
N GLN A 210 10.09 13.83 16.91
CA GLN A 210 9.40 13.37 15.70
C GLN A 210 9.89 11.98 15.32
N ASP A 211 9.07 11.29 14.55
CA ASP A 211 9.31 9.91 14.19
C ASP A 211 10.35 9.76 13.08
N HIS A 212 11.19 8.74 13.18
CA HIS A 212 12.15 8.36 12.13
C HIS A 212 11.82 6.98 11.56
N TYR A 213 11.69 5.99 12.44
CA TYR A 213 11.30 4.63 12.11
C TYR A 213 10.15 4.20 13.01
N VAL A 214 9.02 3.79 12.42
CA VAL A 214 7.72 3.59 13.10
C VAL A 214 7.17 2.18 12.87
N HIS A 215 8.05 1.19 12.95
CA HIS A 215 7.73 -0.20 12.64
C HIS A 215 6.64 -0.77 13.55
N ASN A 216 6.54 -0.31 14.79
CA ASN A 216 5.42 -0.63 15.69
C ASN A 216 4.07 -0.12 15.19
N MET A 217 4.02 1.10 14.63
CA MET A 217 2.78 1.68 14.07
C MET A 217 2.36 0.97 12.80
N VAL A 218 3.33 0.70 11.91
CA VAL A 218 3.11 -0.09 10.69
C VAL A 218 2.58 -1.48 11.04
N SER A 219 3.22 -2.16 12.01
CA SER A 219 2.77 -3.48 12.47
C SER A 219 1.35 -3.45 13.05
N ALA A 220 1.01 -2.41 13.81
CA ALA A 220 -0.34 -2.26 14.38
C ALA A 220 -1.41 -2.06 13.30
N ASP A 221 -1.15 -1.20 12.32
CA ASP A 221 -2.08 -0.94 11.22
C ASP A 221 -2.24 -2.18 10.32
N LEU A 222 -1.15 -2.92 10.06
CA LEU A 222 -1.21 -4.19 9.33
C LEU A 222 -2.04 -5.25 10.06
N LYS A 223 -1.91 -5.37 11.39
CA LYS A 223 -2.74 -6.27 12.21
C LYS A 223 -4.22 -5.91 12.13
N ILE A 224 -4.55 -4.62 12.17
CA ILE A 224 -5.94 -4.15 12.04
C ILE A 224 -6.47 -4.48 10.64
N LEU A 225 -5.70 -4.19 9.59
CA LEU A 225 -6.11 -4.46 8.23
C LEU A 225 -6.31 -5.96 7.99
N LEU A 226 -5.39 -6.81 8.47
CA LEU A 226 -5.53 -8.26 8.41
C LEU A 226 -6.81 -8.73 9.10
N LYS A 227 -7.05 -8.26 10.34
CA LYS A 227 -8.27 -8.59 11.07
C LYS A 227 -9.53 -8.16 10.31
N TYR A 228 -9.55 -6.93 9.79
CA TYR A 228 -10.66 -6.42 8.99
C TYR A 228 -10.95 -7.28 7.76
N ILE A 229 -9.91 -7.73 7.05
CA ILE A 229 -10.05 -8.57 5.86
C ILE A 229 -10.54 -9.98 6.24
N ASP A 230 -10.02 -10.55 7.32
CA ASP A 230 -10.42 -11.86 7.81
C ASP A 230 -11.89 -11.86 8.26
N ASP A 231 -12.29 -10.86 9.04
CA ASP A 231 -13.66 -10.74 9.57
C ASP A 231 -14.70 -10.60 8.44
N LYS A 232 -14.34 -9.99 7.30
CA LYS A 232 -15.29 -9.69 6.21
C LYS A 232 -15.24 -10.63 5.00
N TYR A 233 -14.07 -11.16 4.65
CA TYR A 233 -13.86 -11.78 3.33
C TYR A 233 -13.27 -13.20 3.39
N ASN A 234 -12.99 -13.75 4.57
CA ASN A 234 -12.41 -15.10 4.67
C ASN A 234 -13.32 -16.17 4.04
N ASN A 235 -14.65 -16.03 4.14
CA ASN A 235 -15.61 -16.97 3.57
C ASN A 235 -15.80 -16.79 2.06
N SER A 236 -15.77 -15.54 1.56
CA SER A 236 -15.99 -15.27 0.13
C SER A 236 -14.77 -15.56 -0.73
N LYS A 237 -13.56 -15.54 -0.13
CA LYS A 237 -12.26 -15.61 -0.82
C LYS A 237 -12.02 -14.54 -1.89
N ILE A 238 -12.93 -13.58 -1.98
CA ILE A 238 -12.88 -12.44 -2.88
C ILE A 238 -13.12 -11.20 -2.03
N ILE A 239 -12.17 -10.27 -2.07
CA ILE A 239 -12.26 -8.99 -1.40
C ILE A 239 -12.82 -7.97 -2.38
N LEU A 240 -13.90 -7.30 -1.96
CA LEU A 240 -14.41 -6.14 -2.68
C LEU A 240 -13.50 -4.94 -2.38
N HIS A 241 -12.90 -4.36 -3.42
CA HIS A 241 -12.04 -3.20 -3.27
C HIS A 241 -12.84 -2.01 -2.70
N THR A 242 -12.44 -1.50 -1.53
CA THR A 242 -13.07 -0.34 -0.89
C THR A 242 -12.10 0.83 -0.81
N LYS A 243 -12.65 2.05 -0.73
CA LYS A 243 -11.85 3.27 -0.54
C LYS A 243 -11.00 3.22 0.75
N GLU A 244 -11.50 2.56 1.80
CA GLU A 244 -10.77 2.46 3.07
C GLU A 244 -9.58 1.48 2.99
N ILE A 245 -9.72 0.36 2.27
CA ILE A 245 -8.58 -0.53 1.97
C ILE A 245 -7.51 0.25 1.20
N LEU A 246 -7.92 0.95 0.12
CA LEU A 246 -6.98 1.72 -0.70
C LEU A 246 -6.26 2.82 0.09
N LYS A 247 -7.00 3.58 0.90
CA LYS A 247 -6.41 4.60 1.78
C LYS A 247 -5.39 3.98 2.73
N THR A 248 -5.69 2.82 3.32
CA THR A 248 -4.80 2.13 4.25
C THR A 248 -3.51 1.67 3.56
N ILE A 249 -3.63 1.02 2.40
CA ILE A 249 -2.47 0.57 1.61
C ILE A 249 -1.61 1.76 1.17
N ASN A 250 -2.23 2.86 0.71
CA ASN A 250 -1.50 4.06 0.32
C ASN A 250 -0.78 4.71 1.50
N THR A 251 -1.41 4.77 2.69
CA THR A 251 -0.75 5.25 3.91
C THR A 251 0.45 4.39 4.25
N LEU A 252 0.31 3.05 4.28
CA LEU A 252 1.42 2.13 4.55
C LEU A 252 2.55 2.30 3.52
N SER A 253 2.22 2.41 2.24
CA SER A 253 3.17 2.64 1.14
C SER A 253 3.98 3.92 1.34
N PHE A 254 3.31 5.02 1.70
CA PHE A 254 3.97 6.29 2.02
C PHE A 254 4.92 6.17 3.21
N VAL A 255 4.47 5.55 4.29
CA VAL A 255 5.22 5.39 5.55
C VAL A 255 6.47 4.54 5.34
N ILE A 256 6.33 3.37 4.70
CA ILE A 256 7.45 2.46 4.39
C ILE A 256 8.44 3.16 3.44
N SER A 257 7.93 3.85 2.41
CA SER A 257 8.78 4.61 1.49
C SER A 257 9.55 5.73 2.18
N HIS A 258 8.94 6.40 3.18
CA HIS A 258 9.62 7.45 3.93
C HIS A 258 10.81 6.87 4.73
N MET A 259 10.57 5.80 5.48
CA MET A 259 11.59 5.13 6.29
C MET A 259 12.72 4.56 5.41
N GLU A 260 12.39 3.92 4.29
CA GLU A 260 13.38 3.37 3.35
C GLU A 260 14.27 4.48 2.79
N CYS A 261 13.67 5.55 2.28
CA CYS A 261 14.41 6.69 1.72
C CYS A 261 15.35 7.31 2.75
N GLU A 262 14.90 7.46 4.00
CA GLU A 262 15.72 8.01 5.07
C GLU A 262 16.94 7.12 5.37
N LEU A 263 16.73 5.83 5.61
CA LEU A 263 17.81 4.90 5.93
C LEU A 263 18.77 4.71 4.74
N LYS A 264 18.22 4.60 3.52
CA LYS A 264 19.02 4.50 2.30
C LYS A 264 19.93 5.72 2.14
N SER A 265 19.40 6.92 2.39
CA SER A 265 20.18 8.16 2.29
C SER A 265 21.31 8.19 3.32
N LYS A 266 21.10 7.62 4.51
CA LYS A 266 22.15 7.43 5.51
C LYS A 266 23.24 6.44 5.08
N CYS A 267 22.83 5.33 4.48
CA CYS A 267 23.74 4.26 4.07
C CYS A 267 24.50 4.55 2.78
N LEU A 268 24.11 5.56 1.99
CA LEU A 268 24.59 5.79 0.62
C LEU A 268 26.12 5.83 0.47
N TYR A 269 26.84 6.38 1.45
CA TYR A 269 28.31 6.52 1.43
C TYR A 269 29.00 5.68 2.49
N GLN A 270 28.30 4.72 3.09
CA GLN A 270 28.78 3.90 4.20
C GLN A 270 28.93 2.45 3.74
N PRO A 271 29.94 1.73 4.24
CA PRO A 271 30.10 0.33 3.89
C PRO A 271 28.97 -0.52 4.50
N GLU A 272 28.60 -1.62 3.84
CA GLU A 272 27.40 -2.40 4.19
C GLU A 272 27.41 -2.96 5.62
N ASN A 273 28.60 -3.28 6.14
CA ASN A 273 28.80 -3.75 7.51
C ASN A 273 28.42 -2.69 8.57
N GLU A 274 28.36 -1.41 8.20
CA GLU A 274 27.98 -0.32 9.10
C GLU A 274 26.50 0.06 9.00
N TRP A 275 25.77 -0.45 8.00
CA TRP A 275 24.39 0.00 7.72
C TRP A 275 23.44 -0.15 8.90
N GLU A 276 23.58 -1.22 9.68
CA GLU A 276 22.72 -1.47 10.84
C GLU A 276 22.87 -0.39 11.92
N SER A 277 24.06 0.22 12.04
CA SER A 277 24.32 1.27 13.03
C SER A 277 23.54 2.57 12.77
N PHE A 278 23.00 2.75 11.55
CA PHE A 278 22.17 3.89 11.19
C PHE A 278 20.68 3.63 11.38
N HIS A 279 20.25 2.37 11.54
CA HIS A 279 18.85 2.06 11.86
C HIS A 279 18.61 2.20 13.36
N ILE A 280 18.45 3.44 13.81
CA ILE A 280 18.33 3.77 15.23
C ILE A 280 17.15 4.70 15.50
N VAL A 281 16.54 4.50 16.68
CA VAL A 281 15.62 5.46 17.29
C VAL A 281 16.13 5.69 18.70
N LYS A 282 16.51 6.94 19.02
CA LYS A 282 16.84 7.26 20.40
C LYS A 282 15.57 7.29 21.24
N ASN A 283 15.39 6.25 22.05
CA ASN A 283 14.29 6.15 23.00
C ASN A 283 14.70 6.76 24.36
N LYS A 284 13.69 7.16 25.15
CA LYS A 284 13.85 7.44 26.58
C LYS A 284 13.93 6.15 27.38
#